data_AF-A0A2Z2K3R3-F1
#
_entry.id   AF-A0A2Z2K3R3-F1
#
_cell.length_a   1.000
_cell.length_b   1.000
_cell.length_c   1.000
_cell.angle_alpha   90.00
_cell.angle_beta   90.00
_cell.angle_gamma   90.00
#
_symmetry.space_group_name_H-M   'P 1'
#
loop_
_entity.id
_entity.type
_entity.pdbx_description
1 polymer ?
#
loop_
_entity_poly.entity_id
_entity_poly.type
_entity_poly.pdbx_seq_one_letter_code
_entity_poly.pdbx_strand_id
1 'polypeptide(L)'
;MATRQPDLVLITWSRNPLIPGSARRIISVRIIGNAQPCRPSLRPNGLLNTALACLLDNDIGFKVVFRKKTSRISGYILLQRN
;
A
#
# COMPACT_ATOMS: atom_id res chain seq x y z
N MET A 1 9.56 -3.71 29.52
CA MET A 1 9.01 -4.46 28.36
C MET A 1 9.31 -3.66 27.10
N ALA A 2 9.92 -4.27 26.08
CA ALA A 2 10.09 -3.61 24.79
C ALA A 2 8.78 -3.71 23.99
N THR A 3 8.16 -2.59 23.68
CA THR A 3 6.97 -2.54 22.83
C THR A 3 7.38 -2.96 21.42
N ARG A 4 6.81 -4.05 20.89
CA ARG A 4 7.07 -4.46 19.50
C ARG A 4 6.59 -3.35 18.58
N GLN A 5 7.50 -2.75 17.80
CA GLN A 5 7.10 -1.78 16.78
C GLN A 5 6.16 -2.49 15.79
N PRO A 6 5.00 -1.89 15.47
CA PRO A 6 4.09 -2.48 14.50
C PRO A 6 4.71 -2.42 13.10
N ASP A 7 4.45 -3.44 12.28
CA ASP A 7 4.84 -3.39 10.88
C ASP A 7 3.95 -2.38 10.14
N LEU A 8 4.56 -1.43 9.43
CA LEU A 8 3.87 -0.44 8.62
C LEU A 8 4.21 -0.60 7.15
N VAL A 9 3.22 -0.38 6.29
CA VAL A 9 3.40 -0.32 4.83
C VAL A 9 2.84 1.00 4.33
N LEU A 10 3.72 1.86 3.83
CA LEU A 10 3.34 3.09 3.14
C LEU A 10 3.43 2.87 1.63
N ILE A 11 2.29 3.00 0.95
CA ILE A 11 2.18 2.89 -0.51
C ILE A 11 1.88 4.27 -1.07
N THR A 12 2.71 4.76 -1.98
CA THR A 12 2.41 5.90 -2.83
C THR A 12 1.95 5.38 -4.20
N TRP A 13 0.87 5.95 -4.72
CA TRP A 13 0.28 5.52 -5.98
C TRP A 13 -0.06 6.69 -6.88
N SER A 14 -0.11 6.42 -8.18
CA SER A 14 -0.64 7.33 -9.19
C SER A 14 -1.51 6.56 -10.19
N ARG A 15 -2.14 7.27 -11.12
CA ARG A 15 -2.79 6.69 -12.31
C ARG A 15 -2.47 7.58 -13.51
N ASN A 16 -2.62 7.04 -14.72
CA ASN A 16 -2.37 7.80 -15.94
C ASN A 16 -3.41 8.95 -16.06
N PRO A 17 -2.99 10.23 -16.09
CA PRO A 17 -3.89 11.37 -16.19
C PRO A 17 -4.58 11.51 -17.55
N LEU A 18 -3.99 10.97 -18.62
CA LEU A 18 -4.49 11.09 -20.00
C LEU A 18 -5.59 10.07 -20.32
N ILE A 19 -5.74 9.04 -19.50
CA ILE A 19 -6.70 7.96 -19.71
C ILE A 19 -7.66 7.94 -18.52
N PRO A 20 -8.87 8.52 -18.67
CA PRO A 20 -9.94 8.39 -17.68
C PRO A 20 -10.18 6.91 -17.37
N GLY A 21 -10.35 6.56 -16.10
CA GLY A 21 -10.57 5.16 -15.74
C GLY A 21 -9.29 4.30 -15.63
N SER A 22 -8.10 4.81 -15.99
CA SER A 22 -6.84 4.06 -15.87
C SER A 22 -6.57 3.48 -14.47
N ALA A 23 -6.01 2.28 -14.42
CA ALA A 23 -5.72 1.61 -13.15
C ALA A 23 -4.72 2.43 -12.30
N ARG A 24 -4.90 2.37 -10.97
CA ARG A 24 -3.94 2.93 -10.02
C ARG A 24 -2.72 2.01 -9.93
N ARG A 25 -1.54 2.59 -10.08
CA ARG A 25 -0.25 1.92 -10.07
C ARG A 25 0.58 2.39 -8.88
N ILE A 26 1.33 1.47 -8.29
CA ILE A 26 2.25 1.76 -7.21
C ILE A 26 3.45 2.52 -7.78
N ILE A 27 3.76 3.67 -7.19
CA ILE A 27 4.98 4.42 -7.47
C ILE A 27 6.10 3.95 -6.56
N SER A 28 5.81 3.86 -5.26
CA SER A 28 6.79 3.44 -4.26
C SER A 28 6.10 2.73 -3.10
N VAL A 29 6.85 1.82 -2.48
CA VAL A 29 6.48 1.16 -1.23
C VAL A 29 7.60 1.40 -0.23
N ARG A 30 7.23 1.77 0.99
CA ARG A 30 8.13 1.79 2.14
C ARG A 30 7.56 0.90 3.22
N ILE A 31 8.37 -0.05 3.66
CA ILE A 31 8.04 -0.95 4.75
C ILE A 31 8.86 -0.52 5.96
N ILE A 32 8.20 -0.38 7.11
CA ILE A 32 8.83 -0.09 8.40
C ILE A 32 8.57 -1.30 9.29
N GLY A 33 9.62 -1.90 9.84
CA GLY A 33 9.57 -3.20 10.51
C GLY A 33 10.28 -4.28 9.70
N ASN A 34 10.03 -5.54 10.05
CA ASN A 34 10.73 -6.70 9.47
C ASN A 34 9.83 -7.57 8.59
N ALA A 35 8.53 -7.25 8.48
CA ALA A 35 7.64 -7.97 7.59
C ALA A 35 7.99 -7.75 6.11
N GLN A 36 7.78 -8.77 5.28
CA GLN A 36 7.92 -8.69 3.83
C GLN A 36 6.66 -9.22 3.14
N PRO A 37 5.50 -8.57 3.37
CA PRO A 37 4.21 -9.06 2.89
C PRO A 37 4.09 -8.88 1.39
N CYS A 38 3.32 -9.76 0.75
CA CYS A 38 2.77 -9.55 -0.59
C CYS A 38 3.81 -9.21 -1.68
N ARG A 39 5.06 -9.72 -1.58
CA ARG A 39 6.17 -9.36 -2.49
C ARG A 39 5.83 -9.37 -4.00
N PRO A 40 5.02 -10.32 -4.53
CA PRO A 40 4.68 -10.32 -5.97
C PRO A 40 3.85 -9.11 -6.43
N SER A 41 3.00 -8.58 -5.55
CA SER A 41 2.06 -7.48 -5.85
C SER A 41 2.53 -6.14 -5.30
N LEU A 42 3.30 -6.14 -4.21
CA LEU A 42 3.78 -4.95 -3.52
C LEU A 42 5.11 -4.46 -4.12
N ARG A 43 5.05 -4.01 -5.38
CA ARG A 43 6.21 -3.55 -6.16
C ARG A 43 5.89 -2.34 -7.03
N PRO A 44 6.89 -1.52 -7.42
CA PRO A 44 6.69 -0.43 -8.39
C PRO A 44 5.99 -0.92 -9.67
N ASN A 45 5.10 -0.09 -10.21
CA ASN A 45 4.21 -0.39 -11.34
C ASN A 45 3.20 -1.54 -11.11
N GLY A 46 3.18 -2.13 -9.92
CA GLY A 46 2.16 -3.06 -9.48
C GLY A 46 0.79 -2.39 -9.41
N LEU A 47 -0.27 -3.18 -9.57
CA LEU A 47 -1.64 -2.73 -9.43
C LEU A 47 -1.97 -2.48 -7.95
N LEU A 48 -2.46 -1.29 -7.62
CA LEU A 48 -2.76 -0.93 -6.23
C LEU A 48 -3.85 -1.82 -5.64
N ASN A 49 -4.90 -2.16 -6.40
CA ASN A 49 -5.97 -3.04 -5.94
C ASN A 49 -5.45 -4.46 -5.62
N THR A 50 -4.56 -5.03 -6.43
CA THR A 50 -3.95 -6.33 -6.16
C THR A 50 -3.09 -6.32 -4.91
N ALA A 51 -2.32 -5.25 -4.68
CA ALA A 51 -1.52 -5.11 -3.46
C ALA A 51 -2.41 -4.96 -2.22
N LEU A 52 -3.47 -4.15 -2.30
CA LEU A 52 -4.42 -3.98 -1.19
C LEU A 52 -5.20 -5.26 -0.89
N ALA A 53 -5.61 -6.01 -1.92
CA ALA A 53 -6.30 -7.28 -1.72
C ALA A 53 -5.44 -8.26 -0.89
N CYS A 54 -4.15 -8.37 -1.19
CA CYS A 54 -3.23 -9.21 -0.42
C CYS A 54 -2.98 -8.64 0.99
N LEU A 55 -2.73 -7.34 1.14
CA LEU A 55 -2.42 -6.77 2.46
C LEU A 55 -3.60 -6.83 3.43
N LEU A 56 -4.81 -6.61 2.92
CA LEU A 56 -6.05 -6.62 3.70
C LEU A 56 -6.62 -8.03 3.89
N ASP A 57 -5.96 -9.05 3.33
CA ASP A 57 -6.28 -10.44 3.62
C ASP A 57 -6.08 -10.73 5.12
N ASN A 58 -7.01 -11.49 5.72
CA ASN A 58 -6.99 -11.77 7.15
C ASN A 58 -5.73 -12.55 7.57
N ASP A 59 -5.17 -13.38 6.70
CA ASP A 59 -3.95 -14.14 6.96
C ASP A 59 -2.71 -13.23 6.98
N ILE A 60 -2.78 -12.09 6.28
CA ILE A 60 -1.73 -11.07 6.26
C ILE A 60 -1.94 -10.06 7.39
N GLY A 61 -3.16 -9.64 7.70
CA GLY A 61 -3.49 -8.92 8.93
C GLY A 61 -3.13 -7.43 8.95
N PHE A 62 -2.91 -6.79 7.79
CA PHE A 62 -2.76 -5.34 7.73
C PHE A 62 -4.12 -4.65 7.63
N LYS A 63 -4.20 -3.43 8.17
CA LYS A 63 -5.38 -2.57 8.11
C LYS A 63 -4.98 -1.18 7.65
N VAL A 64 -5.84 -0.52 6.89
CA VAL A 64 -5.62 0.89 6.49
C VAL A 64 -5.80 1.77 7.72
N VAL A 65 -4.73 2.45 8.13
CA VAL A 65 -4.77 3.43 9.24
C VAL A 65 -4.80 4.86 8.73
N PHE A 66 -4.32 5.11 7.50
CA PHE A 66 -4.42 6.42 6.88
C PHE A 66 -4.53 6.31 5.36
N ARG A 67 -5.35 7.16 4.75
CA ARG A 67 -5.38 7.34 3.29
C ARG A 67 -5.53 8.81 2.96
N LYS A 68 -4.79 9.29 1.95
CA LYS A 68 -4.99 10.63 1.41
C LYS A 68 -4.76 10.65 -0.10
N LYS A 69 -5.66 11.30 -0.82
CA LYS A 69 -5.42 11.70 -2.20
C LYS A 69 -4.64 13.02 -2.17
N THR A 70 -3.49 13.05 -2.85
CA THR A 70 -2.73 14.30 -3.04
C THR A 70 -3.22 15.07 -4.27
N SER A 71 -3.87 14.39 -5.20
CA SER A 71 -4.55 14.98 -6.35
C SER A 71 -5.70 14.07 -6.85
N ARG A 72 -6.31 14.42 -8.00
CA ARG A 72 -7.27 13.53 -8.69
C ARG A 72 -6.63 12.23 -9.18
N ILE A 73 -5.31 12.22 -9.42
CA ILE A 73 -4.59 11.10 -10.02
C ILE A 73 -3.54 10.44 -9.11
N SER A 74 -3.35 10.94 -7.89
CA SER A 74 -2.28 10.46 -6.99
C SER A 74 -2.70 10.46 -5.53
N GLY A 75 -2.01 9.67 -4.72
CA GLY A 75 -2.19 9.64 -3.29
C GLY A 75 -1.27 8.65 -2.60
N TYR A 76 -1.53 8.45 -1.31
CA TYR A 76 -0.82 7.48 -0.50
C TYR A 76 -1.74 6.81 0.50
N ILE A 77 -1.35 5.60 0.92
CA ILE A 77 -2.06 4.75 1.86
C ILE A 77 -1.03 4.23 2.87
N LEU A 78 -1.30 4.41 4.15
CA LEU A 78 -0.57 3.79 5.24
C LEU A 78 -1.39 2.64 5.80
N LEU A 79 -0.76 1.48 5.89
CA LEU A 79 -1.31 0.30 6.51
C LEU A 79 -0.46 -0.08 7.72
N GLN A 80 -1.13 -0.64 8.73
CA GLN A 80 -0.50 -1.14 9.95
C GLN A 80 -0.94 -2.58 10.18
N ARG A 81 0.00 -3.44 10.55
CA ARG A 81 -0.28 -4.80 11.01
C ARG A 81 -0.66 -4.79 12.49
N ASN A 82 -1.79 -5.41 12.81
CA ASN A 82 -2.26 -5.58 14.19
C ASN A 82 -1.38 -6.57 14.96
#